data_AF-A0A5C9DZ67-F1
#
_entry.id   AF-A0A5C9DZ67-F1
#
_cell.length_a   1.000
_cell.length_b   1.000
_cell.length_c   1.000
_cell.angle_alpha   90.00
_cell.angle_beta   90.00
_cell.angle_gamma   90.00
#
_symmetry.space_group_name_H-M   'P 1'
#
loop_
_entity.id
_entity.type
_entity.pdbx_description
1 polymer ?
#
loop_
_entity_poly.entity_id
_entity_poly.type
_entity_poly.pdbx_seq_one_letter_code
_entity_poly.pdbx_strand_id
1 'polypeptide(L)'
;MSNLSKSDEKNQNESDLAINKNEESEKESIEKDAIPHFFPTFRVKRNLYPIPILFAVFLAGILAYLTYIVAGIQVDGGYIPEDEFGALAGLLNGIIFTVMAGVSAFVIIYLIKKKGINVLKYIFGFSFAFLSYFLTIFFGEVILALSFNNLPGTNFYIVLSNTIYITMLIGTGILTILMIYKYFTSTSLYLKNFVVLYIGLMTGAQLGVIMPWWTSLAILIGLSLWDMFAVLYKKGPIRQMVDLASEDIEELAEEKDLTEEEIQEKIESGELEYDTSKLEIGIGDIAFYSMLTSTALIFSNTLFNLPVIQSIFVMIFTAIAIIFGTGITIAGLKRNKLLPGLPISIFLGIGTMLLSIFVFSLI
;
A
#
# COMPACT_ATOMS: atom_id res chain seq x y z
N MET A 1 -50.44 17.99 -56.43
CA MET A 1 -50.48 17.81 -54.96
C MET A 1 -49.91 16.43 -54.67
N SER A 2 -48.60 16.20 -54.69
CA SER A 2 -47.51 16.71 -53.82
C SER A 2 -47.66 16.28 -52.35
N ASN A 3 -46.65 15.54 -51.92
CA ASN A 3 -46.19 15.26 -50.55
C ASN A 3 -46.88 14.12 -49.81
N LEU A 4 -46.24 12.95 -49.82
CA LEU A 4 -46.01 12.05 -48.67
C LEU A 4 -45.17 10.85 -49.18
N SER A 5 -43.87 11.05 -49.42
CA SER A 5 -42.96 9.96 -49.85
C SER A 5 -41.50 10.16 -49.41
N LYS A 6 -41.25 10.65 -48.19
CA LYS A 6 -39.88 10.80 -47.67
C LYS A 6 -39.71 10.56 -46.16
N SER A 7 -40.75 10.18 -45.42
CA SER A 7 -40.65 9.96 -43.96
C SER A 7 -40.32 8.54 -43.54
N ASP A 8 -40.60 7.53 -44.38
CA ASP A 8 -40.63 6.14 -43.91
C ASP A 8 -39.37 5.34 -44.26
N GLU A 9 -38.61 5.73 -45.29
CA GLU A 9 -37.30 5.12 -45.61
C GLU A 9 -36.16 5.63 -44.71
N LYS A 10 -36.34 6.76 -44.02
CA LYS A 10 -35.30 7.32 -43.14
C LYS A 10 -35.31 6.68 -41.74
N ASN A 11 -36.46 6.19 -41.30
CA ASN A 11 -36.60 5.54 -39.99
C ASN A 11 -36.12 4.09 -39.96
N GLN A 12 -36.05 3.39 -41.10
CA GLN A 12 -35.47 2.04 -41.17
C GLN A 12 -33.94 2.06 -41.23
N ASN A 13 -33.33 3.04 -41.90
CA ASN A 13 -31.87 3.17 -41.92
C ASN A 13 -31.29 3.76 -40.63
N GLU A 14 -32.07 4.53 -39.84
CA GLU A 14 -31.63 4.99 -38.51
C GLU A 14 -31.83 3.93 -37.41
N SER A 15 -32.79 2.99 -37.55
CA SER A 15 -32.90 1.85 -36.64
C SER A 15 -31.80 0.81 -36.85
N ASP A 16 -31.39 0.57 -38.10
CA ASP A 16 -30.33 -0.41 -38.39
C ASP A 16 -28.92 0.15 -38.10
N LEU A 17 -28.74 1.47 -38.08
CA LEU A 17 -27.50 2.12 -37.59
C LEU A 17 -27.47 2.33 -36.07
N ALA A 18 -28.62 2.31 -35.39
CA ALA A 18 -28.70 2.40 -33.93
C ALA A 18 -28.59 1.04 -33.22
N ILE A 19 -28.89 -0.06 -33.92
CA ILE A 19 -28.70 -1.42 -33.40
C ILE A 19 -27.21 -1.82 -33.39
N ASN A 20 -26.38 -1.21 -34.24
CA ASN A 20 -24.96 -1.57 -34.39
C ASN A 20 -23.98 -0.75 -33.52
N LYS A 21 -24.48 -0.05 -32.48
CA LYS A 21 -23.63 0.77 -31.58
C LYS A 21 -23.78 0.48 -30.09
N ASN A 22 -24.60 -0.50 -29.72
CA ASN A 22 -24.74 -0.96 -28.32
C ASN A 22 -24.19 -2.36 -28.08
N GLU A 23 -23.47 -2.95 -29.04
CA GLU A 23 -22.53 -4.05 -28.77
C GLU A 23 -21.14 -3.47 -28.44
N GLU A 24 -21.06 -2.62 -27.41
CA GLU A 24 -19.88 -2.76 -26.56
C GLU A 24 -20.08 -4.10 -25.89
N SER A 25 -19.42 -5.13 -26.43
CA SER A 25 -19.36 -6.47 -25.87
C SER A 25 -19.27 -6.37 -24.35
N GLU A 26 -20.36 -6.68 -23.63
CA GLU A 26 -20.29 -6.98 -22.22
C GLU A 26 -19.42 -8.23 -22.12
N LYS A 27 -18.11 -8.02 -22.03
CA LYS A 27 -17.14 -9.08 -21.83
C LYS A 27 -17.50 -9.75 -20.52
N GLU A 28 -17.79 -11.04 -20.56
CA GLU A 28 -18.06 -11.82 -19.36
C GLU A 28 -16.88 -11.69 -18.40
N SER A 29 -17.16 -11.16 -17.20
CA SER A 29 -16.14 -10.95 -16.18
C SER A 29 -16.16 -12.06 -15.14
N ILE A 30 -15.01 -12.61 -14.81
CA ILE A 30 -14.85 -13.60 -13.73
C ILE A 30 -14.77 -12.88 -12.39
N GLU A 31 -15.72 -13.10 -11.47
CA GLU A 31 -15.69 -12.49 -10.14
C GLU A 31 -14.42 -12.95 -9.38
N LYS A 32 -13.60 -12.01 -8.91
CA LYS A 32 -12.44 -12.35 -8.08
C LYS A 32 -12.91 -12.58 -6.64
N ASP A 33 -12.42 -13.67 -6.06
CA ASP A 33 -12.57 -13.99 -4.65
C ASP A 33 -12.31 -12.78 -3.74
N ALA A 34 -13.29 -12.45 -2.92
CA ALA A 34 -13.10 -11.49 -1.85
C ALA A 34 -12.23 -12.14 -0.78
N ILE A 35 -10.98 -11.65 -0.63
CA ILE A 35 -10.08 -12.07 0.46
C ILE A 35 -10.89 -12.06 1.77
N PRO A 36 -10.74 -13.07 2.67
CA PRO A 36 -11.57 -13.13 3.86
C PRO A 36 -11.60 -11.79 4.59
N HIS A 37 -12.79 -11.34 4.98
CA HIS A 37 -13.07 -10.02 5.57
C HIS A 37 -12.18 -9.63 6.78
N PHE A 38 -11.53 -10.64 7.34
CA PHE A 38 -10.29 -10.69 8.09
C PHE A 38 -9.03 -9.89 7.77
N PHE A 39 -8.67 -9.93 6.50
CA PHE A 39 -7.31 -9.64 6.04
C PHE A 39 -7.05 -8.13 6.04
N PRO A 40 -5.79 -7.74 6.26
CA PRO A 40 -5.42 -6.34 6.38
C PRO A 40 -5.26 -5.69 5.00
N THR A 41 -6.36 -5.61 4.24
CA THR A 41 -6.42 -4.99 2.92
C THR A 41 -7.34 -3.78 2.90
N PHE A 42 -6.94 -2.75 2.15
CA PHE A 42 -7.75 -1.58 1.88
C PHE A 42 -8.57 -1.83 0.62
N ARG A 43 -9.90 -1.78 0.74
CA ARG A 43 -10.82 -2.09 -0.36
C ARG A 43 -11.33 -0.81 -1.02
N VAL A 44 -11.12 -0.67 -2.32
CA VAL A 44 -11.48 0.54 -3.05
C VAL A 44 -11.97 0.22 -4.45
N LYS A 45 -12.81 1.09 -5.01
CA LYS A 45 -13.17 0.98 -6.42
C LYS A 45 -11.93 1.23 -7.28
N ARG A 46 -11.81 0.51 -8.40
CA ARG A 46 -10.69 0.66 -9.35
C ARG A 46 -10.36 2.11 -9.65
N ASN A 47 -11.32 2.93 -10.06
CA ASN A 47 -11.06 4.32 -10.46
C ASN A 47 -10.60 5.24 -9.30
N LEU A 48 -10.76 4.80 -8.05
CA LEU A 48 -10.43 5.55 -6.85
C LEU A 48 -9.17 5.02 -6.15
N TYR A 49 -8.45 4.06 -6.74
CA TYR A 49 -7.22 3.51 -6.18
C TYR A 49 -6.15 4.55 -5.81
N PRO A 50 -5.99 5.70 -6.50
CA PRO A 50 -4.95 6.68 -6.13
C PRO A 50 -5.22 7.38 -4.80
N ILE A 51 -6.49 7.47 -4.38
CA ILE A 51 -6.92 8.24 -3.20
C ILE A 51 -6.26 7.75 -1.90
N PRO A 52 -6.35 6.45 -1.52
CA PRO A 52 -5.70 5.96 -0.30
C PRO A 52 -4.18 6.15 -0.33
N ILE A 53 -3.54 5.93 -1.49
CA ILE A 53 -2.09 6.08 -1.65
C ILE A 53 -1.68 7.54 -1.40
N LEU A 54 -2.35 8.49 -2.07
CA LEU A 54 -2.05 9.91 -1.95
C LEU A 54 -2.27 10.40 -0.51
N PHE A 55 -3.37 9.98 0.12
CA PHE A 55 -3.66 10.34 1.50
C PHE A 55 -2.61 9.81 2.48
N ALA A 56 -2.23 8.53 2.35
CA ALA A 56 -1.22 7.91 3.21
C ALA A 56 0.16 8.55 3.03
N VAL A 57 0.59 8.77 1.79
CA VAL A 57 1.87 9.41 1.44
C VAL A 57 1.93 10.83 1.99
N PHE A 58 0.88 11.63 1.79
CA PHE A 58 0.84 13.01 2.24
C PHE A 58 0.97 13.13 3.77
N LEU A 59 0.17 12.37 4.52
CA LEU A 59 0.23 12.38 5.98
C LEU A 59 1.53 11.79 6.50
N ALA A 60 2.03 10.70 5.91
CA ALA A 60 3.31 10.12 6.30
C ALA A 60 4.46 11.12 6.06
N GLY A 61 4.45 11.83 4.93
CA GLY A 61 5.41 12.89 4.62
C GLY A 61 5.38 14.03 5.65
N ILE A 62 4.20 14.46 6.09
CA ILE A 62 4.08 15.47 7.16
C ILE A 62 4.70 14.95 8.47
N LEU A 63 4.34 13.73 8.88
CA LEU A 63 4.88 13.13 10.11
C LEU A 63 6.40 12.97 10.04
N ALA A 64 6.91 12.52 8.89
CA ALA A 64 8.33 12.36 8.64
C ALA A 64 9.08 13.69 8.67
N TYR A 65 8.53 14.73 8.02
CA TYR A 65 9.06 16.09 8.04
C TYR A 65 9.13 16.65 9.46
N LEU A 66 8.03 16.57 10.22
CA LEU A 66 7.97 17.06 11.58
C LEU A 66 8.98 16.35 12.49
N THR A 67 9.13 15.03 12.33
CA THR A 67 10.00 14.22 13.19
C THR A 67 11.47 14.41 12.86
N TYR A 68 11.84 14.28 11.58
CA TYR A 68 13.24 14.25 11.18
C TYR A 68 13.82 15.65 10.97
N ILE A 69 13.11 16.52 10.24
CA ILE A 69 13.61 17.84 9.83
C ILE A 69 13.34 18.89 10.92
N VAL A 70 12.12 18.92 11.48
CA VAL A 70 11.75 19.97 12.44
C VAL A 70 12.17 19.62 13.87
N ALA A 71 11.89 18.39 14.33
CA ALA A 71 12.26 17.95 15.68
C ALA A 71 13.71 17.46 15.79
N GLY A 72 14.37 17.17 14.66
CA GLY A 72 15.78 16.73 14.63
C GLY A 72 16.00 15.34 15.22
N ILE A 73 14.96 14.49 15.27
CA ILE A 73 15.07 13.13 15.81
C ILE A 73 15.67 12.23 14.72
N GLN A 74 16.96 11.97 14.84
CA GLN A 74 17.74 11.15 13.89
C GLN A 74 18.21 9.91 14.63
N VAL A 75 17.49 8.81 14.44
CA VAL A 75 17.83 7.51 15.03
C VAL A 75 18.04 6.53 13.90
N ASP A 76 19.22 5.91 13.86
CA ASP A 76 19.51 4.87 12.87
C ASP A 76 18.95 3.52 13.34
N GLY A 77 17.98 3.00 12.59
CA GLY A 77 17.38 1.69 12.83
C GLY A 77 18.05 0.52 12.11
N GLY A 78 19.22 0.74 11.51
CA GLY A 78 20.02 -0.34 10.92
C GLY A 78 20.65 -1.24 11.98
N TYR A 79 20.77 -2.54 11.70
CA TYR A 79 21.52 -3.46 12.58
C TYR A 79 23.03 -3.21 12.49
N ILE A 80 23.50 -2.87 11.29
CA ILE A 80 24.88 -2.52 10.98
C ILE A 80 24.94 -1.02 10.69
N PRO A 81 25.83 -0.27 11.36
CA PRO A 81 25.99 1.17 11.18
C PRO A 81 26.41 1.53 9.74
N GLU A 82 25.67 2.42 9.08
CA GLU A 82 25.95 2.87 7.72
C GLU A 82 27.02 3.96 7.64
N ASP A 83 27.23 4.70 8.72
CA ASP A 83 28.30 5.70 8.84
C ASP A 83 29.70 5.06 8.76
N GLU A 84 29.86 3.83 9.26
CA GLU A 84 31.14 3.10 9.20
C GLU A 84 31.34 2.34 7.88
N PHE A 85 30.29 1.67 7.36
CA PHE A 85 30.43 0.71 6.25
C PHE A 85 29.68 1.11 4.97
N GLY A 86 28.99 2.24 4.96
CA GLY A 86 28.30 2.82 3.81
C GLY A 86 27.29 1.86 3.16
N ALA A 87 27.31 1.81 1.83
CA ALA A 87 26.37 1.01 1.05
C ALA A 87 26.41 -0.51 1.34
N LEU A 88 27.55 -1.05 1.80
CA LEU A 88 27.66 -2.45 2.19
C LEU A 88 26.85 -2.75 3.45
N ALA A 89 26.88 -1.87 4.46
CA ALA A 89 26.00 -1.98 5.62
C ALA A 89 24.53 -1.92 5.21
N GLY A 90 24.16 -0.96 4.36
CA GLY A 90 22.79 -0.85 3.87
C GLY A 90 22.29 -2.10 3.15
N LEU A 91 23.12 -2.68 2.28
CA LEU A 91 22.79 -3.94 1.60
C LEU A 91 22.61 -5.09 2.59
N LEU A 92 23.53 -5.25 3.55
CA LEU A 92 23.45 -6.32 4.56
C LEU A 92 22.22 -6.14 5.45
N ASN A 93 21.92 -4.92 5.90
CA ASN A 93 20.70 -4.60 6.64
C ASN A 93 19.46 -4.96 5.83
N GLY A 94 19.40 -4.54 4.56
CA GLY A 94 18.28 -4.88 3.66
C GLY A 94 18.08 -6.38 3.47
N ILE A 95 19.17 -7.15 3.36
CA ILE A 95 19.12 -8.62 3.32
C ILE A 95 18.54 -9.17 4.64
N ILE A 96 19.02 -8.69 5.79
CA ILE A 96 18.53 -9.12 7.11
C ILE A 96 17.02 -8.88 7.22
N PHE A 97 16.54 -7.68 6.93
CA PHE A 97 15.12 -7.34 7.00
C PHE A 97 14.28 -8.16 6.01
N THR A 98 14.76 -8.35 4.78
CA THR A 98 14.06 -9.15 3.76
C THR A 98 13.97 -10.62 4.17
N VAL A 99 15.04 -11.21 4.70
CA VAL A 99 15.05 -12.58 5.21
C VAL A 99 14.14 -12.71 6.43
N MET A 100 14.15 -11.76 7.36
CA MET A 100 13.24 -11.75 8.50
C MET A 100 11.77 -11.71 8.05
N ALA A 101 11.43 -10.90 7.05
CA ALA A 101 10.10 -10.85 6.47
C ALA A 101 9.72 -12.21 5.84
N GLY A 102 10.62 -12.80 5.04
CA GLY A 102 10.41 -14.12 4.44
C GLY A 102 10.21 -15.22 5.48
N VAL A 103 11.06 -15.28 6.49
CA VAL A 103 10.95 -16.23 7.62
C VAL A 103 9.63 -16.05 8.37
N SER A 104 9.23 -14.80 8.64
CA SER A 104 7.95 -14.54 9.31
C SER A 104 6.74 -15.01 8.49
N ALA A 105 6.78 -14.86 7.16
CA ALA A 105 5.75 -15.41 6.27
C ALA A 105 5.66 -16.94 6.36
N PHE A 106 6.80 -17.64 6.36
CA PHE A 106 6.81 -19.11 6.55
C PHE A 106 6.30 -19.52 7.93
N VAL A 107 6.64 -18.78 9.00
CA VAL A 107 6.12 -19.02 10.35
C VAL A 107 4.60 -18.85 10.39
N ILE A 108 4.07 -17.80 9.75
CA ILE A 108 2.62 -17.57 9.65
C ILE A 108 1.94 -18.75 8.94
N ILE A 109 2.46 -19.22 7.81
CA ILE A 109 1.93 -20.39 7.10
C ILE A 109 1.96 -21.63 7.99
N TYR A 110 3.07 -21.88 8.67
CA TYR A 110 3.20 -23.01 9.57
C TYR A 110 2.14 -22.97 10.68
N LEU A 111 1.90 -21.80 11.26
CA LEU A 111 0.87 -21.60 12.29
C LEU A 111 -0.54 -21.81 11.73
N ILE A 112 -0.83 -21.34 10.52
CA ILE A 112 -2.12 -21.58 9.85
C ILE A 112 -2.32 -23.08 9.64
N LYS A 113 -1.32 -23.80 9.12
CA LYS A 113 -1.40 -25.27 8.91
C LYS A 113 -1.63 -26.04 10.21
N LYS A 114 -1.06 -25.58 11.33
CA LYS A 114 -1.15 -26.28 12.63
C LYS A 114 -2.42 -25.97 13.43
N LYS A 115 -2.91 -24.73 13.38
CA LYS A 115 -3.96 -24.21 14.28
C LYS A 115 -5.16 -23.60 13.54
N GLY A 116 -5.15 -23.62 12.21
CA GLY A 116 -6.20 -23.10 11.34
C GLY A 116 -6.11 -21.59 11.10
N ILE A 117 -6.98 -21.09 10.21
CA ILE A 117 -6.97 -19.69 9.76
C ILE A 117 -7.30 -18.67 10.86
N ASN A 118 -8.02 -19.09 11.90
CA ASN A 118 -8.39 -18.23 13.04
C ASN A 118 -7.17 -17.68 13.81
N VAL A 119 -6.00 -18.29 13.68
CA VAL A 119 -4.75 -17.77 14.26
C VAL A 119 -4.42 -16.38 13.75
N LEU A 120 -4.74 -16.08 12.48
CA LEU A 120 -4.48 -14.79 11.87
C LEU A 120 -5.19 -13.64 12.61
N LYS A 121 -6.37 -13.89 13.19
CA LYS A 121 -7.08 -12.89 14.00
C LYS A 121 -6.26 -12.45 15.21
N TYR A 122 -5.57 -13.39 15.86
CA TYR A 122 -4.72 -13.10 17.01
C TYR A 122 -3.41 -12.42 16.59
N ILE A 123 -2.77 -12.89 15.50
CA ILE A 123 -1.51 -12.30 14.99
C ILE A 123 -1.76 -10.86 14.54
N PHE A 124 -2.76 -10.64 13.68
CA PHE A 124 -3.10 -9.31 13.20
C PHE A 124 -3.64 -8.44 14.33
N GLY A 125 -4.49 -8.96 15.22
CA GLY A 125 -5.00 -8.20 16.35
C GLY A 125 -3.91 -7.70 17.29
N PHE A 126 -2.95 -8.57 17.64
CA PHE A 126 -1.80 -8.18 18.45
C PHE A 126 -0.90 -7.16 17.71
N SER A 127 -0.55 -7.45 16.46
CA SER A 127 0.33 -6.58 15.67
C SER A 127 -0.29 -5.20 15.46
N PHE A 128 -1.59 -5.14 15.18
CA PHE A 128 -2.33 -3.89 15.02
C PHE A 128 -2.39 -3.11 16.31
N ALA A 129 -2.64 -3.76 17.45
CA ALA A 129 -2.62 -3.12 18.76
C ALA A 129 -1.26 -2.51 19.08
N PHE A 130 -0.22 -3.31 18.87
CA PHE A 130 1.13 -2.93 19.18
C PHE A 130 1.55 -1.74 18.30
N LEU A 131 1.44 -1.87 16.98
CA LEU A 131 1.82 -0.82 16.05
C LEU A 131 0.98 0.45 16.25
N SER A 132 -0.35 0.35 16.36
CA SER A 132 -1.16 1.54 16.54
C SER A 132 -0.83 2.25 17.85
N TYR A 133 -0.71 1.53 18.96
CA TYR A 133 -0.41 2.15 20.25
C TYR A 133 0.94 2.88 20.25
N PHE A 134 2.02 2.15 19.91
CA PHE A 134 3.37 2.69 20.00
C PHE A 134 3.64 3.80 18.97
N LEU A 135 3.17 3.64 17.73
CA LEU A 135 3.39 4.64 16.69
C LEU A 135 2.56 5.91 16.95
N THR A 136 1.33 5.78 17.46
CA THR A 136 0.53 6.97 17.81
C THR A 136 1.18 7.76 18.93
N ILE A 137 1.71 7.07 19.95
CA ILE A 137 2.40 7.74 21.05
C ILE A 137 3.67 8.39 20.54
N PHE A 138 4.48 7.70 19.74
CA PHE A 138 5.71 8.25 19.16
C PHE A 138 5.45 9.55 18.39
N PHE A 139 4.58 9.52 17.37
CA PHE A 139 4.28 10.73 16.59
C PHE A 139 3.52 11.78 17.41
N GLY A 140 2.67 11.36 18.34
CA GLY A 140 1.97 12.25 19.25
C GLY A 140 2.92 13.01 20.18
N GLU A 141 3.95 12.35 20.68
CA GLU A 141 5.00 12.94 21.51
C GLU A 141 5.82 13.96 20.72
N VAL A 142 6.19 13.64 19.47
CA VAL A 142 6.86 14.60 18.57
C VAL A 142 6.02 15.85 18.38
N ILE A 143 4.73 15.71 18.06
CA ILE A 143 3.83 16.84 17.85
C ILE A 143 3.66 17.65 19.14
N LEU A 144 3.54 16.99 20.29
CA LEU A 144 3.42 17.66 21.58
C LEU A 144 4.69 18.44 21.92
N ALA A 145 5.87 17.83 21.75
CA ALA A 145 7.15 18.48 21.99
C ALA A 145 7.32 19.73 21.11
N LEU A 146 7.02 19.63 19.82
CA LEU A 146 7.07 20.76 18.90
C LEU A 146 6.09 21.89 19.27
N SER A 147 4.89 21.53 19.76
CA SER A 147 3.87 22.51 20.17
C SER A 147 4.30 23.32 21.40
N PHE A 148 5.10 22.74 22.29
CA PHE A 148 5.56 23.38 23.52
C PHE A 148 6.99 23.96 23.43
N ASN A 149 7.75 23.65 22.38
CA ASN A 149 9.17 24.04 22.26
C ASN A 149 9.40 25.57 22.33
N ASN A 150 8.46 26.37 21.80
CA ASN A 150 8.57 27.84 21.79
C ASN A 150 7.93 28.51 23.02
N LEU A 151 7.37 27.74 23.95
CA LEU A 151 6.72 28.28 25.15
C LEU A 151 7.74 28.46 26.29
N PRO A 152 7.58 29.48 27.15
CA PRO A 152 8.51 29.68 28.25
C PRO A 152 8.45 28.49 29.22
N GLY A 153 9.61 28.04 29.70
CA GLY A 153 9.75 26.92 30.63
C GLY A 153 9.28 27.20 32.05
N THR A 154 8.13 27.86 32.21
CA THR A 154 7.51 28.07 33.52
C THR A 154 6.90 26.76 34.01
N ASN A 155 6.80 26.60 35.33
CA ASN A 155 6.19 25.41 35.95
C ASN A 155 4.80 25.09 35.39
N PHE A 156 4.04 26.12 34.98
CA PHE A 156 2.71 25.94 34.39
C PHE A 156 2.76 25.13 33.07
N TYR A 157 3.61 25.51 32.11
CA TYR A 157 3.70 24.82 30.81
C TYR A 157 4.28 23.41 30.93
N ILE A 158 5.17 23.19 31.89
CA ILE A 158 5.72 21.85 32.18
C ILE A 158 4.61 20.94 32.73
N VAL A 159 3.81 21.41 33.70
CA VAL A 159 2.69 20.62 34.24
C VAL A 159 1.63 20.36 33.16
N LEU A 160 1.33 21.36 32.32
CA LEU A 160 0.35 21.25 31.25
C LEU A 160 0.76 20.21 30.19
N SER A 161 2.00 20.29 29.68
CA SER A 161 2.52 19.32 28.69
C SER A 161 2.51 17.89 29.23
N ASN A 162 2.96 17.68 30.48
CA ASN A 162 2.92 16.38 31.13
C ASN A 162 1.48 15.85 31.30
N THR A 163 0.52 16.72 31.64
CA THR A 163 -0.89 16.34 31.77
C THR A 163 -1.49 15.92 30.42
N ILE A 164 -1.16 16.64 29.34
CA ILE A 164 -1.58 16.29 27.98
C ILE A 164 -0.96 14.96 27.56
N TYR A 165 0.33 14.74 27.83
CA TYR A 165 1.02 13.48 27.52
C TYR A 165 0.37 12.27 28.21
N ILE A 166 0.10 12.35 29.52
CA ILE A 166 -0.56 11.26 30.26
C ILE A 166 -1.97 10.99 29.71
N THR A 167 -2.72 12.05 29.41
CA THR A 167 -4.06 11.93 28.82
C THR A 167 -4.01 11.27 27.43
N MET A 168 -3.02 11.64 26.61
CA MET A 168 -2.77 11.03 25.31
C MET A 168 -2.43 9.53 25.46
N LEU A 169 -1.58 9.16 26.41
CA LEU A 169 -1.18 7.76 26.63
C LEU A 169 -2.39 6.87 27.00
N ILE A 170 -3.26 7.36 27.88
CA ILE A 170 -4.48 6.62 28.26
C ILE A 170 -5.49 6.62 27.10
N GLY A 171 -5.70 7.77 26.45
CA GLY A 171 -6.63 7.92 25.33
C GLY A 171 -6.26 7.04 24.14
N THR A 172 -4.98 6.97 23.77
CA THR A 172 -4.47 6.11 22.69
C THR A 172 -4.64 4.63 23.02
N GLY A 173 -4.47 4.22 24.28
CA GLY A 173 -4.75 2.86 24.74
C GLY A 173 -6.23 2.48 24.53
N ILE A 174 -7.14 3.34 24.99
CA ILE A 174 -8.60 3.13 24.82
C ILE A 174 -8.98 3.10 23.34
N LEU A 175 -8.50 4.07 22.55
CA LEU A 175 -8.78 4.15 21.10
C LEU A 175 -8.25 2.93 20.36
N THR A 176 -7.06 2.43 20.70
CA THR A 176 -6.48 1.23 20.11
C THR A 176 -7.35 0.01 20.37
N ILE A 177 -7.79 -0.19 21.62
CA ILE A 177 -8.69 -1.30 21.98
C ILE A 177 -10.00 -1.22 21.19
N LEU A 178 -10.60 -0.02 21.10
CA LEU A 178 -11.83 0.21 20.34
C LEU A 178 -11.65 -0.05 18.84
N MET A 179 -10.54 0.41 18.26
CA MET A 179 -10.19 0.22 16.85
C MET A 179 -10.09 -1.26 16.50
N ILE A 180 -9.37 -2.05 17.30
CA ILE A 180 -9.22 -3.49 17.07
C ILE A 180 -10.55 -4.23 17.25
N TYR A 181 -11.28 -3.91 18.32
CA TYR A 181 -12.59 -4.50 18.57
C TYR A 181 -13.54 -4.27 17.39
N LYS A 182 -13.58 -3.03 16.88
CA LYS A 182 -14.39 -2.69 15.71
C LYS A 182 -13.86 -3.31 14.43
N TYR A 183 -12.54 -3.45 14.25
CA TYR A 183 -11.95 -4.08 13.06
C TYR A 183 -12.41 -5.53 12.89
N PHE A 184 -12.44 -6.31 13.97
CA PHE A 184 -12.86 -7.72 13.92
C PHE A 184 -14.38 -7.93 14.03
N THR A 185 -15.11 -7.01 14.65
CA THR A 185 -16.56 -7.17 14.91
C THR A 185 -17.44 -6.45 13.90
N SER A 186 -16.96 -5.35 13.30
CA SER A 186 -17.76 -4.54 12.38
C SER A 186 -17.78 -5.13 10.96
N THR A 187 -18.92 -4.98 10.29
CA THR A 187 -19.11 -5.23 8.85
C THR A 187 -18.86 -3.98 7.99
N SER A 188 -18.59 -2.83 8.60
CA SER A 188 -18.40 -1.57 7.88
C SER A 188 -17.05 -1.54 7.16
N LEU A 189 -17.10 -1.44 5.82
CA LEU A 189 -15.93 -1.31 4.96
C LEU A 189 -15.10 -0.06 5.31
N TYR A 190 -15.77 1.06 5.56
CA TYR A 190 -15.11 2.34 5.84
C TYR A 190 -14.24 2.27 7.10
N LEU A 191 -14.71 1.59 8.14
CA LEU A 191 -13.97 1.46 9.39
C LEU A 191 -12.73 0.59 9.21
N LYS A 192 -12.84 -0.52 8.47
CA LYS A 192 -11.70 -1.40 8.19
C LYS A 192 -10.65 -0.72 7.32
N ASN A 193 -11.10 -0.04 6.27
CA ASN A 193 -10.26 0.78 5.41
C ASN A 193 -9.53 1.85 6.22
N PHE A 194 -10.22 2.53 7.15
CA PHE A 194 -9.58 3.50 8.04
C PHE A 194 -8.49 2.86 8.91
N VAL A 195 -8.76 1.72 9.56
CA VAL A 195 -7.78 1.01 10.39
C VAL A 195 -6.54 0.58 9.58
N VAL A 196 -6.76 -0.03 8.41
CA VAL A 196 -5.68 -0.50 7.54
C VAL A 196 -4.84 0.68 7.03
N LEU A 197 -5.50 1.74 6.56
CA LEU A 197 -4.83 2.96 6.08
C LEU A 197 -4.03 3.61 7.20
N TYR A 198 -4.60 3.72 8.40
CA TYR A 198 -3.96 4.29 9.57
C TYR A 198 -2.71 3.54 10.00
N ILE A 199 -2.76 2.21 10.07
CA ILE A 199 -1.59 1.42 10.46
C ILE A 199 -0.54 1.43 9.35
N GLY A 200 -0.96 1.32 8.08
CA GLY A 200 -0.07 1.40 6.92
C GLY A 200 0.70 2.72 6.86
N LEU A 201 -0.01 3.85 6.95
CA LEU A 201 0.61 5.18 6.90
C LEU A 201 1.57 5.41 8.08
N MET A 202 1.19 5.01 9.30
CA MET A 202 2.03 5.19 10.49
C MET A 202 3.30 4.33 10.40
N THR A 203 3.16 3.08 9.94
CA THR A 203 4.29 2.17 9.76
C THR A 203 5.24 2.71 8.69
N GLY A 204 4.71 3.18 7.57
CA GLY A 204 5.52 3.75 6.49
C GLY A 204 6.24 5.03 6.91
N ALA A 205 5.55 5.94 7.61
CA ALA A 205 6.17 7.14 8.18
C ALA A 205 7.33 6.78 9.12
N GLN A 206 7.12 5.81 10.02
CA GLN A 206 8.14 5.37 10.97
C GLN A 206 9.37 4.79 10.27
N LEU A 207 9.15 3.89 9.31
CA LEU A 207 10.25 3.27 8.57
C LEU A 207 11.03 4.31 7.78
N GLY A 208 10.36 5.30 7.18
CA GLY A 208 11.05 6.38 6.46
C GLY A 208 11.85 7.33 7.35
N VAL A 209 11.47 7.49 8.62
CA VAL A 209 12.21 8.31 9.60
C VAL A 209 13.42 7.58 10.18
N ILE A 210 13.26 6.29 10.47
CA ILE A 210 14.25 5.50 11.23
C ILE A 210 15.29 4.84 10.33
N MET A 211 14.92 4.44 9.11
CA MET A 211 15.84 3.67 8.28
C MET A 211 16.82 4.61 7.57
N PRO A 212 18.13 4.34 7.65
CA PRO A 212 19.11 5.12 6.90
C PRO A 212 18.97 4.91 5.38
N TRP A 213 19.68 5.74 4.61
CA TRP A 213 19.47 5.86 3.16
C TRP A 213 19.65 4.54 2.40
N TRP A 214 20.79 3.84 2.59
CA TRP A 214 21.06 2.63 1.83
C TRP A 214 20.19 1.45 2.29
N THR A 215 19.95 1.33 3.59
CA THR A 215 19.06 0.34 4.18
C THR A 215 17.64 0.52 3.65
N SER A 216 17.14 1.76 3.56
CA SER A 216 15.80 2.05 3.03
C SER A 216 15.65 1.55 1.60
N LEU A 217 16.61 1.87 0.72
CA LEU A 217 16.62 1.39 -0.66
C LEU A 217 16.71 -0.14 -0.73
N ALA A 218 17.59 -0.75 0.08
CA ALA A 218 17.80 -2.18 0.09
C ALA A 218 16.57 -2.95 0.59
N ILE A 219 15.86 -2.45 1.61
CA ILE A 219 14.58 -3.01 2.08
C ILE A 219 13.53 -2.93 0.98
N LEU A 220 13.35 -1.77 0.35
CA LEU A 220 12.33 -1.56 -0.68
C LEU A 220 12.57 -2.45 -1.90
N ILE A 221 13.81 -2.53 -2.36
CA ILE A 221 14.20 -3.42 -3.47
C ILE A 221 14.07 -4.89 -3.04
N GLY A 222 14.60 -5.26 -1.88
CA GLY A 222 14.59 -6.63 -1.37
C GLY A 222 13.19 -7.19 -1.21
N LEU A 223 12.27 -6.42 -0.61
CA LEU A 223 10.88 -6.83 -0.44
C LEU A 223 10.09 -6.82 -1.74
N SER A 224 10.39 -5.92 -2.67
CA SER A 224 9.81 -5.96 -4.02
C SER A 224 10.22 -7.21 -4.78
N LEU A 225 11.50 -7.58 -4.72
CA LEU A 225 11.98 -8.84 -5.33
C LEU A 225 11.39 -10.07 -4.63
N TRP A 226 11.24 -10.01 -3.30
CA TRP A 226 10.56 -11.07 -2.55
C TRP A 226 9.09 -11.21 -2.96
N ASP A 227 8.36 -10.11 -3.17
CA ASP A 227 6.96 -10.14 -3.62
C ASP A 227 6.85 -10.80 -5.02
N MET A 228 7.74 -10.45 -5.96
CA MET A 228 7.84 -11.15 -7.24
C MET A 228 8.04 -12.66 -7.06
N PHE A 229 8.99 -13.05 -6.19
CA PHE A 229 9.27 -14.45 -5.93
C PHE A 229 8.07 -15.15 -5.29
N ALA A 230 7.44 -14.55 -4.28
CA ALA A 230 6.33 -15.14 -3.53
C ALA A 230 5.07 -15.34 -4.39
N VAL A 231 4.83 -14.45 -5.35
CA VAL A 231 3.68 -14.51 -6.27
C VAL A 231 3.96 -15.41 -7.49
N LEU A 232 5.12 -15.26 -8.14
CA LEU A 232 5.40 -15.95 -9.40
C LEU A 232 5.94 -17.39 -9.19
N TYR A 233 6.54 -17.70 -8.04
CA TYR A 233 7.09 -19.02 -7.82
C TYR A 233 5.99 -20.07 -7.60
N LYS A 234 6.05 -21.18 -8.34
CA LYS A 234 5.04 -22.26 -8.39
C LYS A 234 4.76 -22.93 -7.02
N LYS A 235 5.66 -22.79 -6.04
CA LYS A 235 5.47 -23.24 -4.64
C LYS A 235 5.48 -22.07 -3.64
N GLY A 236 5.20 -20.86 -4.10
CA GLY A 236 5.20 -19.66 -3.28
C GLY A 236 4.15 -19.73 -2.16
N PRO A 237 4.44 -19.19 -0.97
CA PRO A 237 3.49 -19.01 0.13
C PRO A 237 2.11 -18.51 -0.27
N ILE A 238 2.07 -17.49 -1.13
CA ILE A 238 0.85 -16.79 -1.54
C ILE A 238 0.11 -17.63 -2.58
N ARG A 239 0.84 -18.20 -3.56
CA ARG A 239 0.25 -19.11 -4.55
C ARG A 239 -0.36 -20.35 -3.89
N GLN A 240 0.27 -20.94 -2.87
CA GLN A 240 -0.33 -22.05 -2.12
C GLN A 240 -1.57 -21.65 -1.32
N MET A 241 -1.67 -20.40 -0.84
CA MET A 241 -2.90 -19.93 -0.19
C MET A 241 -4.05 -19.75 -1.20
N VAL A 242 -3.73 -19.33 -2.42
CA VAL A 242 -4.71 -19.17 -3.52
C VAL A 242 -5.08 -20.51 -4.15
N ASP A 243 -4.12 -21.42 -4.34
CA ASP A 243 -4.36 -22.79 -4.82
C ASP A 243 -5.12 -23.65 -3.78
N LEU A 244 -5.19 -23.22 -2.51
CA LEU A 244 -6.07 -23.80 -1.48
C LEU A 244 -7.45 -23.14 -1.44
N ALA A 245 -7.61 -21.98 -2.07
CA ALA A 245 -8.86 -21.27 -2.24
C ALA A 245 -9.39 -21.40 -3.68
N SER A 246 -8.70 -22.14 -4.57
CA SER A 246 -9.00 -22.23 -5.99
C SER A 246 -10.15 -23.18 -6.34
N GLU A 247 -11.15 -23.27 -5.47
CA GLU A 247 -12.43 -23.93 -5.79
C GLU A 247 -13.08 -23.24 -7.02
N ASP A 248 -12.78 -21.96 -7.28
CA ASP A 248 -13.50 -21.15 -8.28
C ASP A 248 -13.14 -21.38 -9.75
N ILE A 249 -11.89 -21.76 -10.10
CA ILE A 249 -11.57 -22.04 -11.51
C ILE A 249 -12.18 -23.39 -11.91
N GLU A 250 -12.15 -24.37 -11.00
CA GLU A 250 -12.83 -25.64 -11.19
C GLU A 250 -14.35 -25.43 -11.27
N GLU A 251 -14.96 -24.63 -10.38
CA GLU A 251 -16.40 -24.32 -10.47
C GLU A 251 -16.77 -23.55 -11.76
N LEU A 252 -15.96 -22.58 -12.20
CA LEU A 252 -16.20 -21.83 -13.45
C LEU A 252 -15.96 -22.70 -14.70
N ALA A 253 -15.00 -23.61 -14.65
CA ALA A 253 -14.75 -24.61 -15.68
C ALA A 253 -15.93 -25.59 -15.80
N GLU A 254 -16.46 -26.04 -14.66
CA GLU A 254 -17.67 -26.88 -14.60
C GLU A 254 -18.92 -26.13 -15.08
N GLU A 255 -19.12 -24.87 -14.68
CA GLU A 255 -20.30 -24.08 -15.06
C GLU A 255 -20.31 -23.75 -16.57
N LYS A 256 -19.13 -23.48 -17.16
CA LYS A 256 -19.00 -23.12 -18.57
C LYS A 256 -18.71 -24.30 -19.50
N ASP A 257 -18.57 -25.51 -18.96
CA ASP A 257 -18.20 -26.74 -19.68
C ASP A 257 -16.91 -26.54 -20.50
N LEU A 258 -15.92 -25.85 -19.91
CA LEU A 258 -14.62 -25.52 -20.50
C LEU A 258 -13.50 -26.09 -19.64
N THR A 259 -12.39 -26.45 -20.26
CA THR A 259 -11.16 -26.80 -19.53
C THR A 259 -10.47 -25.56 -18.97
N GLU A 260 -9.69 -25.71 -17.89
CA GLU A 260 -8.90 -24.59 -17.32
C GLU A 260 -7.98 -23.93 -18.36
N GLU A 261 -7.49 -24.71 -19.32
CA GLU A 261 -6.66 -24.25 -20.45
C GLU A 261 -7.45 -23.38 -21.42
N GLU A 262 -8.70 -23.75 -21.74
CA GLU A 262 -9.60 -22.93 -22.59
C GLU A 262 -10.04 -21.63 -21.89
N ILE A 263 -10.21 -21.65 -20.57
CA ILE A 263 -10.46 -20.43 -19.79
C ILE A 263 -9.25 -19.50 -19.85
N GLN A 264 -8.03 -20.02 -19.71
CA GLN A 264 -6.81 -19.23 -19.85
C GLN A 264 -6.65 -18.66 -21.26
N GLU A 265 -6.92 -19.46 -22.30
CA GLU A 265 -6.83 -19.00 -23.69
C GLU A 265 -7.86 -17.90 -23.99
N LYS A 266 -9.07 -17.99 -23.43
CA LYS A 266 -10.09 -16.94 -23.51
C LYS A 266 -9.74 -15.67 -22.72
N ILE A 267 -8.97 -15.79 -21.63
CA ILE A 267 -8.43 -14.63 -20.89
C ILE A 267 -7.31 -13.96 -21.69
N GLU A 268 -6.45 -14.74 -22.33
CA GLU A 268 -5.35 -14.25 -23.16
C GLU A 268 -5.84 -13.62 -24.47
N SER A 269 -6.86 -14.19 -25.10
CA SER A 269 -7.56 -13.62 -26.27
C SER A 269 -8.36 -12.36 -25.94
N GLY A 270 -8.64 -12.12 -24.64
CA GLY A 270 -9.35 -10.97 -24.12
C GLY A 270 -10.88 -11.07 -24.22
N GLU A 271 -11.40 -12.27 -24.45
CA GLU A 271 -12.84 -12.62 -24.41
C GLU A 271 -13.36 -12.68 -22.97
N LEU A 272 -12.52 -13.10 -22.02
CA LEU A 272 -12.80 -13.11 -20.59
C LEU A 272 -11.83 -12.17 -19.85
N GLU A 273 -12.34 -11.34 -18.93
CA GLU A 273 -11.50 -10.51 -18.05
C GLU A 273 -11.83 -10.82 -16.58
N TYR A 274 -10.83 -10.77 -15.70
CA TYR A 274 -11.16 -10.82 -14.28
C TYR A 274 -11.83 -9.52 -13.81
N ASP A 275 -12.88 -9.63 -13.01
CA ASP A 275 -13.49 -8.46 -12.37
C ASP A 275 -12.46 -7.82 -11.43
N THR A 276 -12.10 -6.59 -11.78
CA THR A 276 -11.16 -5.74 -11.02
C THR A 276 -11.87 -4.48 -10.53
N SER A 277 -13.21 -4.45 -10.55
CA SER A 277 -14.03 -3.33 -10.10
C SER A 277 -13.75 -2.97 -8.64
N LYS A 278 -13.53 -4.00 -7.81
CA LYS A 278 -13.09 -3.91 -6.42
C LYS A 278 -11.61 -4.28 -6.35
N LEU A 279 -10.80 -3.33 -5.90
CA LEU A 279 -9.37 -3.53 -5.68
C LEU A 279 -9.10 -3.67 -4.18
N GLU A 280 -8.25 -4.62 -3.83
CA GLU A 280 -7.70 -4.78 -2.50
C GLU A 280 -6.22 -4.41 -2.52
N ILE A 281 -5.85 -3.37 -1.78
CA ILE A 281 -4.45 -2.92 -1.62
C ILE A 281 -3.92 -3.44 -0.29
N GLY A 282 -2.75 -4.07 -0.29
CA GLY A 282 -2.15 -4.58 0.94
C GLY A 282 -1.77 -3.46 1.91
N ILE A 283 -1.90 -3.70 3.21
CA ILE A 283 -1.35 -2.79 4.23
C ILE A 283 0.16 -2.56 4.05
N GLY A 284 0.87 -3.60 3.62
CA GLY A 284 2.30 -3.54 3.29
C GLY A 284 2.58 -2.57 2.16
N ASP A 285 1.79 -2.61 1.09
CA ASP A 285 1.92 -1.70 -0.05
C ASP A 285 1.80 -0.24 0.39
N ILE A 286 0.76 0.07 1.17
CA ILE A 286 0.58 1.42 1.73
C ILE A 286 1.79 1.83 2.57
N ALA A 287 2.29 0.94 3.44
CA ALA A 287 3.45 1.22 4.27
C ALA A 287 4.73 1.46 3.44
N PHE A 288 5.00 0.67 2.41
CA PHE A 288 6.19 0.83 1.57
C PHE A 288 6.10 2.07 0.66
N TYR A 289 4.90 2.40 0.17
CA TYR A 289 4.67 3.64 -0.57
C TYR A 289 4.94 4.86 0.32
N SER A 290 4.38 4.87 1.54
CA SER A 290 4.63 5.91 2.54
C SER A 290 6.09 5.97 2.99
N MET A 291 6.77 4.83 3.13
CA MET A 291 8.19 4.75 3.48
C MET A 291 9.06 5.37 2.39
N LEU A 292 8.87 4.98 1.13
CA LEU A 292 9.64 5.51 0.01
C LEU A 292 9.49 7.02 -0.13
N THR A 293 8.27 7.55 -0.01
CA THR A 293 8.04 8.99 -0.12
C THR A 293 8.56 9.78 1.08
N SER A 294 8.49 9.21 2.28
CA SER A 294 9.07 9.82 3.49
C SER A 294 10.60 9.88 3.40
N THR A 295 11.22 8.77 2.94
CA THR A 295 12.66 8.67 2.64
C THR A 295 13.06 9.70 1.59
N ALA A 296 12.29 9.81 0.51
CA ALA A 296 12.52 10.79 -0.55
C ALA A 296 12.54 12.23 -0.01
N LEU A 297 11.59 12.59 0.86
CA LEU A 297 11.52 13.92 1.47
C LEU A 297 12.69 14.19 2.41
N ILE A 298 13.01 13.23 3.30
CA ILE A 298 14.05 13.37 4.31
C ILE A 298 15.43 13.48 3.66
N PHE A 299 15.82 12.48 2.86
CA PHE A 299 17.19 12.40 2.38
C PHE A 299 17.49 13.38 1.26
N SER A 300 16.50 13.77 0.45
CA SER A 300 16.70 14.89 -0.49
C SER A 300 17.09 16.18 0.23
N ASN A 301 16.51 16.44 1.42
CA ASN A 301 16.86 17.58 2.23
C ASN A 301 18.19 17.40 2.98
N THR A 302 18.38 16.28 3.68
CA THR A 302 19.49 16.12 4.63
C THR A 302 20.77 15.57 4.02
N LEU A 303 20.66 14.61 3.10
CA LEU A 303 21.83 13.98 2.46
C LEU A 303 22.26 14.77 1.21
N PHE A 304 21.30 15.25 0.42
CA PHE A 304 21.58 15.99 -0.82
C PHE A 304 21.47 17.52 -0.67
N ASN A 305 21.25 18.02 0.54
CA ASN A 305 21.19 19.45 0.87
C ASN A 305 20.20 20.28 0.03
N LEU A 306 19.16 19.66 -0.52
CA LEU A 306 18.14 20.39 -1.27
C LEU A 306 17.27 21.22 -0.32
N PRO A 307 16.87 22.45 -0.69
CA PRO A 307 15.86 23.21 0.04
C PRO A 307 14.59 22.38 0.27
N VAL A 308 13.90 22.64 1.39
CA VAL A 308 12.66 21.93 1.77
C VAL A 308 11.63 21.94 0.64
N ILE A 309 11.49 23.06 -0.07
CA ILE A 309 10.56 23.20 -1.21
C ILE A 309 10.89 22.19 -2.31
N GLN A 310 12.17 22.05 -2.69
CA GLN A 310 12.60 21.08 -3.69
C GLN A 310 12.43 19.64 -3.20
N SER A 311 12.69 19.40 -1.91
CA SER A 311 12.50 18.09 -1.27
C SER A 311 11.03 17.63 -1.29
N ILE A 312 10.09 18.57 -1.11
CA ILE A 312 8.65 18.33 -1.28
C ILE A 312 8.32 17.98 -2.73
N PHE A 313 8.92 18.65 -3.73
CA PHE A 313 8.73 18.29 -5.14
C PHE A 313 9.26 16.88 -5.44
N VAL A 314 10.43 16.49 -4.92
CA VAL A 314 10.96 15.13 -5.04
C VAL A 314 9.97 14.11 -4.48
N MET A 315 9.41 14.37 -3.29
CA MET A 315 8.38 13.52 -2.69
C MET A 315 7.12 13.40 -3.59
N ILE A 316 6.63 14.52 -4.12
CA ILE A 316 5.43 14.55 -4.98
C ILE A 316 5.68 13.76 -6.28
N PHE A 317 6.82 13.96 -6.95
CA PHE A 317 7.14 13.22 -8.17
C PHE A 317 7.30 11.72 -7.90
N THR A 318 7.90 11.36 -6.77
CA THR A 318 7.99 9.95 -6.31
C THR A 318 6.60 9.36 -6.08
N ALA A 319 5.68 10.10 -5.44
CA ALA A 319 4.31 9.66 -5.20
C ALA A 319 3.53 9.46 -6.52
N ILE A 320 3.68 10.38 -7.47
CA ILE A 320 3.07 10.28 -8.81
C ILE A 320 3.59 9.02 -9.52
N ALA A 321 4.89 8.76 -9.48
CA ALA A 321 5.50 7.56 -10.04
C ALA A 321 4.95 6.26 -9.41
N ILE A 322 4.80 6.21 -8.09
CA ILE A 322 4.18 5.07 -7.38
C ILE A 322 2.74 4.84 -7.87
N ILE A 323 1.95 5.91 -8.00
CA ILE A 323 0.56 5.82 -8.48
C ILE A 323 0.53 5.29 -9.91
N PHE A 324 1.35 5.83 -10.81
CA PHE A 324 1.46 5.32 -12.19
C PHE A 324 1.88 3.85 -12.23
N GLY A 325 2.89 3.46 -11.46
CA GLY A 325 3.35 2.07 -11.39
C GLY A 325 2.26 1.13 -10.86
N THR A 326 1.53 1.55 -9.84
CA THR A 326 0.37 0.79 -9.31
C THR A 326 -0.72 0.67 -10.37
N GLY A 327 -0.96 1.72 -11.15
CA GLY A 327 -1.88 1.71 -12.28
C GLY A 327 -1.49 0.70 -13.36
N ILE A 328 -0.20 0.56 -13.67
CA ILE A 328 0.33 -0.46 -14.59
C ILE A 328 0.07 -1.86 -14.02
N THR A 329 0.34 -2.09 -12.73
CA THR A 329 0.04 -3.37 -12.06
C THR A 329 -1.45 -3.71 -12.14
N ILE A 330 -2.34 -2.75 -11.84
CA ILE A 330 -3.80 -2.92 -11.92
C ILE A 330 -4.25 -3.18 -13.37
N ALA A 331 -3.63 -2.56 -14.36
CA ALA A 331 -3.92 -2.84 -15.76
C ALA A 331 -3.56 -4.29 -16.13
N GLY A 332 -2.43 -4.79 -15.64
CA GLY A 332 -2.01 -6.18 -15.82
C GLY A 332 -2.92 -7.21 -15.13
N LEU A 333 -3.60 -6.84 -14.04
CA LEU A 333 -4.55 -7.73 -13.32
C LEU A 333 -5.78 -8.11 -14.12
N LYS A 334 -6.06 -7.42 -15.25
CA LYS A 334 -7.12 -7.82 -16.18
C LYS A 334 -6.82 -9.14 -16.88
N ARG A 335 -5.54 -9.40 -17.17
CA ARG A 335 -5.06 -10.57 -17.94
C ARG A 335 -4.44 -11.66 -17.07
N ASN A 336 -4.20 -11.37 -15.79
CA ASN A 336 -3.56 -12.30 -14.85
C ASN A 336 -4.38 -12.41 -13.58
N LYS A 337 -4.56 -13.63 -13.06
CA LYS A 337 -5.24 -13.87 -11.78
C LYS A 337 -4.58 -13.08 -10.66
N LEU A 338 -3.25 -13.10 -10.61
CA LEU A 338 -2.40 -12.47 -9.60
C LEU A 338 -1.21 -11.76 -10.25
N LEU A 339 -0.85 -10.59 -9.72
CA LEU A 339 0.40 -9.91 -10.02
C LEU A 339 1.01 -9.36 -8.73
N PRO A 340 2.36 -9.33 -8.62
CA PRO A 340 3.02 -8.71 -7.48
C PRO A 340 2.71 -7.21 -7.47
N GLY A 341 2.28 -6.71 -6.31
CA GLY A 341 1.73 -5.36 -6.14
C GLY A 341 2.80 -4.28 -6.09
N LEU A 342 3.94 -4.62 -5.48
CA LEU A 342 5.02 -3.70 -5.13
C LEU A 342 6.01 -3.35 -6.26
N PRO A 343 6.51 -4.31 -7.06
CA PRO A 343 7.76 -4.11 -7.79
C PRO A 343 7.73 -2.93 -8.76
N ILE A 344 6.71 -2.89 -9.62
CA ILE A 344 6.60 -1.86 -10.67
C ILE A 344 6.50 -0.46 -10.02
N SER A 345 5.68 -0.33 -8.98
CA SER A 345 5.48 0.91 -8.23
C SER A 345 6.74 1.39 -7.52
N ILE A 346 7.46 0.49 -6.85
CA ILE A 346 8.67 0.81 -6.08
C ILE A 346 9.85 1.13 -7.00
N PHE A 347 10.10 0.34 -8.05
CA PHE A 347 11.20 0.61 -8.97
C PHE A 347 10.99 1.93 -9.73
N LEU A 348 9.76 2.19 -10.19
CA LEU A 348 9.44 3.46 -10.84
C LEU A 348 9.58 4.64 -9.84
N GLY A 349 9.10 4.47 -8.61
CA GLY A 349 9.24 5.46 -7.55
C GLY A 349 10.71 5.79 -7.22
N ILE A 350 11.56 4.77 -7.00
CA ILE A 350 13.01 4.96 -6.74
C ILE A 350 13.68 5.63 -7.94
N GLY A 351 13.39 5.18 -9.16
CA GLY A 351 13.94 5.79 -10.37
C GLY A 351 13.60 7.27 -10.50
N THR A 352 12.32 7.63 -10.32
CA THR A 352 11.88 9.02 -10.35
C THR A 352 12.43 9.84 -9.19
N MET A 353 12.56 9.27 -7.99
CA MET A 353 13.18 9.91 -6.83
C MET A 353 14.63 10.31 -7.14
N LEU A 354 15.45 9.35 -7.58
CA LEU A 354 16.87 9.58 -7.90
C LEU A 354 17.03 10.58 -9.05
N LEU A 355 16.21 10.47 -10.10
CA LEU A 355 16.21 11.41 -11.21
C LEU A 355 15.85 12.84 -10.74
N SER A 356 14.83 12.97 -9.89
CA SER A 356 14.40 14.27 -9.38
C SER A 356 15.47 14.91 -8.50
N ILE A 357 16.11 14.14 -7.62
CA ILE A 357 17.25 14.60 -6.80
C ILE A 357 18.38 15.08 -7.72
N PHE A 358 18.74 14.29 -8.74
CA PHE A 358 19.78 14.67 -9.68
C PHE A 358 19.45 15.97 -10.41
N VAL A 359 18.23 16.11 -10.95
CA VAL A 359 17.81 17.33 -11.67
C VAL A 359 17.83 18.56 -10.76
N PHE A 360 17.29 18.46 -9.54
CA PHE A 360 17.31 19.60 -8.60
C PHE A 360 18.71 19.91 -8.09
N SER A 361 19.63 18.93 -8.03
CA SER A 361 21.02 19.20 -7.65
C SER A 361 21.82 19.98 -8.70
N LEU A 362 21.33 20.05 -9.94
CA LEU A 362 21.94 20.81 -11.04
C LEU A 362 21.47 22.27 -11.12
N ILE A 363 20.39 22.62 -10.40
CA ILE A 363 19.73 23.93 -10.42
C ILE A 363 20.02 24.63 -9.10
#